data_AF-A0A3C2B728-F1
#
_entry.id   AF-A0A3C2B728-F1
#
_cell.length_a   1.000
_cell.length_b   1.000
_cell.length_c   1.000
_cell.angle_alpha   90.00
_cell.angle_beta   90.00
_cell.angle_gamma   90.00
#
_symmetry.space_group_name_H-M   'P 1'
#
loop_
_entity.id
_entity.type
_entity.pdbx_description
1 polymer ?
#
loop_
_entity_poly.entity_id
_entity_poly.type
_entity_poly.pdbx_seq_one_letter_code
_entity_poly.pdbx_strand_id
1 'polypeptide(L)'
;GVHADLLDDLAAGLVLLRERLSADGLADDVLVAVTSEFGRRAAENGSGGTDHGSAGLSLLMGSGVRGGMYGEVDLRDLVDGDVRPTIDPLVLYTACLDWL
;
A
#
# COMPACT_ATOMS: atom_id res chain seq x y z
N GLY A 1 13.50 10.19 -10.46
CA GLY A 1 13.35 9.29 -11.62
C GLY A 1 11.92 8.85 -11.61
N VAL A 2 11.21 8.85 -12.75
CA VAL A 2 9.74 9.02 -12.80
C VAL A 2 8.95 8.29 -11.70
N HIS A 3 9.24 7.01 -11.44
CA HIS A 3 8.54 6.28 -10.39
C HIS A 3 8.73 6.86 -8.97
N ALA A 4 9.95 7.24 -8.60
CA ALA A 4 10.23 7.88 -7.32
C ALA A 4 9.56 9.25 -7.22
N ASP A 5 9.56 10.01 -8.32
CA ASP A 5 8.95 11.35 -8.35
C ASP A 5 7.43 11.26 -8.13
N LEU A 6 6.77 10.24 -8.71
CA LEU A 6 5.34 9.98 -8.48
C LEU A 6 5.03 9.49 -7.05
N LEU A 7 5.95 8.74 -6.43
CA LEU A 7 5.80 8.34 -5.03
C LEU A 7 5.96 9.53 -4.07
N ASP A 8 6.85 10.46 -4.39
CA ASP A 8 7.01 11.71 -3.65
C ASP A 8 5.75 12.58 -3.77
N ASP A 9 5.18 12.72 -4.96
CA ASP A 9 3.91 13.44 -5.18
C ASP A 9 2.76 12.82 -4.37
N LEU A 10 2.64 11.49 -4.37
CA LEU A 10 1.65 10.77 -3.58
C LEU A 10 1.86 11.03 -2.08
N ALA A 11 3.09 10.93 -1.59
CA ALA A 11 3.42 11.16 -0.18
C ALA A 11 3.08 12.59 0.24
N ALA A 12 3.44 13.59 -0.57
CA ALA A 12 3.11 14.99 -0.31
C ALA A 12 1.59 15.22 -0.26
N GLY A 13 0.84 14.63 -1.19
CA GLY A 13 -0.62 14.72 -1.20
C GLY A 13 -1.27 14.11 0.05
N LEU A 14 -0.79 12.96 0.50
CA LEU A 14 -1.29 12.29 1.71
C LEU A 14 -1.02 13.11 2.98
N VAL A 15 0.18 13.69 3.10
CA VAL A 15 0.53 14.58 4.22
C VAL A 15 -0.38 15.80 4.24
N LEU A 16 -0.52 16.49 3.11
CA LEU A 16 -1.37 17.69 3.01
C LEU A 16 -2.85 17.37 3.33
N LEU A 17 -3.36 16.22 2.87
CA LEU A 17 -4.70 15.76 3.20
C LEU A 17 -4.85 15.58 4.72
N ARG A 18 -3.91 14.88 5.37
CA ARG A 18 -3.94 14.65 6.81
C ARG A 18 -3.86 15.94 7.62
N GLU A 19 -2.99 16.86 7.23
CA GLU A 19 -2.86 18.18 7.86
C GLU A 19 -4.17 18.97 7.75
N ARG A 20 -4.79 18.97 6.57
CA ARG A 20 -6.05 19.68 6.36
C ARG A 20 -7.20 19.09 7.17
N LEU A 21 -7.35 17.77 7.19
CA LEU A 21 -8.35 17.09 8.01
C LEU A 21 -8.14 17.40 9.50
N SER A 22 -6.88 17.48 9.95
CA SER A 22 -6.57 17.83 11.34
C SER A 22 -6.95 19.29 11.65
N ALA A 23 -6.65 20.22 10.74
CA ALA A 23 -7.02 21.63 10.89
C ALA A 23 -8.54 21.85 10.93
N ASP A 24 -9.29 21.05 10.17
CA ASP A 24 -10.75 21.10 10.12
C ASP A 24 -11.43 20.29 11.25
N GLY A 25 -10.65 19.61 12.10
CA GLY A 25 -11.17 18.80 13.22
C GLY A 25 -11.79 17.46 12.80
N LEU A 26 -11.51 17.00 11.57
CA LEU A 26 -12.08 15.79 10.94
C LEU A 26 -11.11 14.60 10.89
N ALA A 27 -9.89 14.75 11.45
CA ALA A 27 -8.85 13.73 11.34
C ALA A 27 -9.21 12.37 11.96
N ASP A 28 -10.11 12.38 12.94
CA ASP A 28 -10.60 11.16 13.62
C ASP A 28 -11.77 10.50 12.86
N ASP A 29 -12.39 11.22 11.93
CA ASP A 29 -13.55 10.76 11.13
C ASP A 29 -13.14 10.25 9.73
N VAL A 30 -11.83 10.16 9.45
CA VAL A 30 -11.33 9.70 8.15
C VAL A 30 -10.20 8.69 8.28
N LEU A 31 -10.42 7.51 7.70
CA LEU A 31 -9.39 6.52 7.38
C LEU A 31 -9.04 6.59 5.90
N VAL A 32 -7.75 6.68 5.60
CA VAL A 32 -7.22 6.62 4.23
C VAL A 32 -6.58 5.25 4.00
N ALA A 33 -7.03 4.55 2.97
CA ALA A 33 -6.43 3.31 2.49
C ALA A 33 -5.91 3.51 1.06
N VAL A 34 -4.63 3.23 0.85
CA VAL A 34 -4.00 3.21 -0.47
C VAL A 34 -3.70 1.77 -0.82
N THR A 35 -4.21 1.30 -1.95
CA THR A 35 -4.03 -0.06 -2.42
C THR A 35 -3.90 -0.09 -3.93
N SER A 36 -3.40 -1.21 -4.45
CA SER A 36 -3.31 -1.49 -5.89
C SER A 36 -3.99 -2.82 -6.18
N GLU A 37 -4.67 -2.93 -7.31
CA GLU A 37 -5.32 -4.18 -7.74
C GLU A 37 -4.30 -5.27 -8.12
N PHE A 38 -3.07 -4.86 -8.43
CA PHE A 38 -1.98 -5.76 -8.76
C PHE A 38 -0.65 -5.28 -8.16
N GLY A 39 0.18 -6.25 -7.82
CA GLY A 39 1.59 -6.06 -7.52
C GLY A 39 2.46 -6.29 -8.76
N ARG A 40 3.75 -6.52 -8.54
CA ARG A 40 4.74 -6.81 -9.59
C ARG A 40 5.32 -8.21 -9.41
N ARG A 41 5.82 -8.81 -10.49
CA ARG A 41 6.66 -10.02 -10.40
C ARG A 41 8.05 -9.66 -9.88
N ALA A 42 8.71 -10.62 -9.23
CA ALA A 42 10.08 -10.45 -8.75
C ALA A 42 11.11 -10.39 -9.90
N ALA A 43 10.83 -11.08 -11.00
CA ALA A 43 11.71 -11.13 -12.16
C ALA A 43 11.48 -9.93 -13.11
N GLU A 44 12.58 -9.46 -13.71
CA GLU A 44 12.53 -8.50 -14.81
C GLU A 44 11.88 -9.13 -16.06
N ASN A 45 11.12 -8.34 -16.81
CA ASN A 45 10.52 -8.73 -18.08
C ASN A 45 11.37 -8.28 -19.27
N GLY A 46 11.00 -8.70 -20.49
CA GLY A 46 11.78 -8.42 -21.71
C GLY A 46 11.89 -6.94 -22.10
N SER A 47 11.18 -6.04 -21.41
CA SER A 47 11.25 -4.58 -21.60
C SER A 47 12.11 -3.85 -20.57
N GLY A 48 12.81 -4.57 -19.68
CA GLY A 48 13.59 -3.94 -18.59
C GLY A 48 12.70 -3.39 -17.45
N GLY A 49 11.46 -3.88 -17.34
CA GLY A 49 10.53 -3.61 -16.25
C GLY A 49 10.16 -4.90 -15.53
N THR A 50 8.99 -4.98 -14.92
CA THR A 50 8.44 -6.23 -14.34
C THR A 50 7.02 -6.45 -14.88
N ASP A 51 6.48 -7.67 -14.81
CA ASP A 51 5.08 -7.92 -15.17
C ASP A 51 4.14 -7.74 -13.98
N HIS A 52 2.83 -7.77 -14.24
CA HIS A 52 1.82 -7.83 -13.19
C HIS A 52 2.01 -9.10 -12.35
N GLY A 53 1.92 -8.96 -11.04
CA GLY A 53 2.15 -10.04 -10.10
C GLY A 53 1.54 -9.74 -8.73
N SER A 54 2.04 -10.43 -7.70
CA SER A 54 1.53 -10.33 -6.33
C SER A 54 2.38 -9.46 -5.40
N ALA A 55 3.60 -9.05 -5.78
CA ALA A 55 4.45 -8.25 -4.91
C ALA A 55 3.95 -6.80 -4.88
N GLY A 56 3.27 -6.43 -3.81
CA GLY A 56 2.74 -5.09 -3.61
C GLY A 56 2.72 -4.72 -2.13
N LEU A 57 2.26 -3.51 -1.86
CA LEU A 57 2.00 -3.01 -0.52
C LEU A 57 0.72 -2.19 -0.52
N SER A 58 0.04 -2.20 0.62
CA SER A 58 -1.06 -1.28 0.90
C SER A 58 -0.68 -0.40 2.10
N LEU A 59 -1.15 0.84 2.09
CA LEU A 59 -0.90 1.81 3.16
C LEU A 59 -2.20 2.16 3.86
N LEU A 60 -2.15 2.27 5.19
CA LEU A 60 -3.24 2.80 6.01
C LEU A 60 -2.77 4.03 6.77
N MET A 61 -3.59 5.07 6.77
CA MET A 61 -3.35 6.32 7.51
C MET A 61 -4.67 6.81 8.11
N GLY A 62 -4.70 7.01 9.43
CA GLY A 62 -5.91 7.38 10.13
C GLY A 62 -5.69 7.39 11.63
N SER A 63 -6.58 8.04 12.38
CA SER A 63 -6.57 7.91 13.83
C SER A 63 -7.00 6.50 14.22
N GLY A 64 -6.33 5.90 15.21
CA GLY A 64 -6.52 4.50 15.57
C GLY A 64 -5.71 3.48 14.75
N VAL A 65 -5.06 3.90 13.66
CA VAL A 65 -4.11 3.03 12.95
C VAL A 65 -2.86 2.83 13.81
N ARG A 66 -2.60 1.58 14.19
CA ARG A 66 -1.32 1.21 14.82
C ARG A 66 -0.26 1.00 13.75
N GLY A 67 0.55 2.05 13.54
CA GLY A 67 1.63 2.05 12.55
C GLY A 67 2.63 0.91 12.73
N GLY A 68 3.31 0.58 11.63
CA GLY A 68 4.27 -0.52 11.54
C GLY A 68 4.22 -1.21 10.18
N MET A 69 5.19 -2.08 9.91
CA MET A 69 5.17 -2.97 8.76
C MET A 69 4.53 -4.30 9.19
N TYR A 70 3.51 -4.73 8.45
CA TYR A 70 2.85 -6.00 8.66
C TYR A 70 3.03 -6.87 7.42
N GLY A 71 3.39 -8.13 7.64
CA GLY A 71 3.81 -9.04 6.57
C GLY A 71 5.32 -8.96 6.30
N GLU A 72 5.78 -9.92 5.51
CA GLU A 72 7.18 -10.08 5.12
C GLU A 72 7.27 -10.36 3.62
N VAL A 73 8.44 -10.12 3.04
CA VAL A 73 8.75 -10.40 1.64
C VAL A 73 9.96 -11.33 1.58
N ASP A 74 9.80 -12.54 1.06
CA ASP A 74 10.91 -13.43 0.72
C ASP A 74 10.97 -13.65 -0.79
N LEU A 75 12.01 -13.08 -1.42
CA LEU A 75 12.22 -13.19 -2.86
C LEU A 75 12.75 -14.57 -3.31
N ARG A 76 12.99 -15.50 -2.36
CA ARG A 76 13.45 -16.87 -2.63
C ARG A 76 12.33 -17.90 -2.58
N ASP A 77 11.20 -17.58 -1.97
CA ASP A 77 10.00 -18.43 -1.90
C ASP A 77 8.90 -17.86 -2.80
N LEU A 78 9.01 -18.17 -4.09
CA LEU A 78 8.06 -17.72 -5.11
C LEU A 78 7.06 -18.84 -5.44
N VAL A 79 5.82 -18.44 -5.71
CA VAL A 79 4.75 -19.32 -6.22
C VAL A 79 4.52 -18.93 -7.68
N ASP A 80 4.83 -19.80 -8.64
CA ASP A 80 4.69 -19.52 -10.08
C ASP A 80 5.40 -18.24 -10.56
N GLY A 81 6.49 -17.87 -9.89
CA GLY A 81 7.30 -16.67 -10.16
C GLY A 81 6.80 -15.39 -9.46
N ASP A 82 5.74 -15.50 -8.67
CA ASP A 82 5.14 -14.43 -7.89
C ASP A 82 5.55 -14.48 -6.41
N VAL A 83 5.68 -13.32 -5.77
CA VAL A 83 6.02 -13.23 -4.34
C VAL A 83 4.86 -13.79 -3.52
N ARG A 84 5.12 -14.73 -2.60
CA ARG A 84 4.08 -15.29 -1.75
C ARG A 84 3.39 -14.18 -0.92
N PRO A 85 2.06 -14.01 -1.03
CA PRO A 85 1.34 -13.08 -0.15
C PRO A 85 1.40 -13.58 1.30
N THR A 86 1.75 -12.68 2.22
CA THR A 86 1.77 -12.97 3.67
C THR A 86 0.53 -12.44 4.39
N ILE A 87 -0.19 -11.51 3.75
CA ILE A 87 -1.46 -10.95 4.22
C ILE A 87 -2.47 -11.06 3.07
N ASP A 88 -3.67 -11.56 3.37
CA ASP A 88 -4.78 -11.59 2.43
C ASP A 88 -5.34 -10.17 2.23
N PRO A 89 -5.45 -9.66 0.98
CA PRO A 89 -6.04 -8.35 0.70
C PRO A 89 -7.43 -8.14 1.28
N LEU A 90 -8.24 -9.20 1.44
CA LEU A 90 -9.57 -9.09 2.05
C LEU A 90 -9.50 -8.66 3.51
N VAL A 91 -8.45 -9.05 4.24
CA VAL A 91 -8.25 -8.63 5.64
C VAL A 91 -8.12 -7.11 5.74
N LEU A 92 -7.45 -6.48 4.77
CA LEU A 92 -7.34 -5.02 4.71
C LEU A 92 -8.73 -4.38 4.55
N TYR A 93 -9.52 -4.85 3.59
CA TYR A 93 -10.85 -4.29 3.35
C TYR A 93 -11.79 -4.52 4.53
N THR A 94 -11.75 -5.70 5.15
CA THR A 94 -12.51 -5.98 6.38
C THR A 94 -12.09 -5.02 7.50
N ALA A 95 -10.78 -4.82 7.72
CA ALA A 95 -10.30 -3.88 8.73
C ALA A 95 -10.75 -2.43 8.46
N CYS A 96 -10.80 -2.00 7.19
CA CYS A 96 -11.32 -0.69 6.83
C CYS A 96 -12.83 -0.58 7.04
N LEU A 97 -13.59 -1.64 6.78
CA LEU A 97 -15.03 -1.68 6.98
C LEU A 97 -15.39 -1.72 8.48
N ASP A 98 -14.64 -2.46 9.28
CA ASP A 98 -14.82 -2.54 10.74
C ASP A 98 -14.49 -1.22 11.45
N TRP A 99 -13.73 -0.35 10.79
CA TRP A 99 -13.42 0.99 11.29
C TRP A 99 -14.60 1.97 11.12
N LEU A 100 -15.49 1.74 10.15
CA LEU A 100 -16.70 2.56 9.91
C LEU A 100 -17.80 2.27 10.95
#